data_AF-A0A7S3VYH0-F1
#
_entry.id   AF-A0A7S3VYH0-F1
#
_cell.length_a   1.000
_cell.length_b   1.000
_cell.length_c   1.000
_cell.angle_alpha   90.00
_cell.angle_beta   90.00
_cell.angle_gamma   90.00
#
_symmetry.space_group_name_H-M   'P 1'
#
loop_
_entity.id
_entity.type
_entity.pdbx_description
1 polymer ?
#
loop_
_entity_poly.entity_id
_entity_poly.type
_entity_poly.pdbx_seq_one_letter_code
_entity_poly.pdbx_strand_id
1 'polypeptide(L)'
;EGEQRRFARLITDLASRRRVLYDRHLHFVDFAQLGSNSLRPVYINMLREPLSMQVSAFYFWRDCICRTHKPFCRAAWQPSNSSPLCSTGVDAVYASVEPQPAVGTITRYFCGQAAVCKVADPAPAAARRAALARALHNLRHRYLWVGVLERLADSLQLLTLQLPSFFGGLDVAAASRAHVRPVDSSAYPPAQPETLSKLARESANDLTVYRHALQLLECRLLHCASSADGGASGR
;
A
#
# COMPACT_ATOMS: atom_id res chain seq x y z
N GLU A 1 -21.12 19.74 0.27
CA GLU A 1 -20.27 19.31 1.41
C GLU A 1 -19.28 18.25 0.92
N GLY A 2 -17.98 18.37 1.21
CA GLY A 2 -16.97 17.50 0.59
C GLY A 2 -16.99 16.06 1.09
N GLU A 3 -16.82 15.07 0.19
CA GLU A 3 -16.87 13.62 0.48
C GLU A 3 -15.97 13.20 1.66
N GLN A 4 -14.78 13.80 1.77
CA GLN A 4 -13.84 13.53 2.86
C GLN A 4 -14.39 13.93 4.24
N ARG A 5 -15.12 15.05 4.34
CA ARG A 5 -15.73 15.47 5.62
C ARG A 5 -16.88 14.55 6.01
N ARG A 6 -17.68 14.09 5.02
CA ARG A 6 -18.74 13.11 5.23
C ARG A 6 -18.14 11.79 5.75
N PHE A 7 -17.07 11.31 5.13
CA PHE A 7 -16.34 10.13 5.59
C PHE A 7 -15.80 10.31 7.02
N ALA A 8 -15.12 11.42 7.30
CA ALA A 8 -14.54 11.68 8.62
C ALA A 8 -15.59 11.71 9.74
N ARG A 9 -16.75 12.32 9.49
CA ARG A 9 -17.87 12.31 10.44
C ARG A 9 -18.46 10.92 10.65
N LEU A 10 -18.65 10.15 9.58
CA LEU A 10 -19.15 8.78 9.67
C LEU A 10 -18.24 7.91 10.56
N ILE A 11 -16.93 7.97 10.32
CA ILE A 11 -15.96 7.21 11.12
C ILE A 11 -15.94 7.71 12.56
N THR A 12 -16.04 9.03 12.78
CA THR A 12 -16.05 9.62 14.12
C THR A 12 -17.27 9.18 14.93
N ASP A 13 -18.47 9.19 14.32
CA ASP A 13 -19.70 8.72 14.96
C ASP A 13 -19.68 7.21 15.21
N LEU A 14 -19.16 6.40 14.29
CA LEU A 14 -19.02 4.96 14.51
C LEU A 14 -18.07 4.64 15.67
N ALA A 15 -16.96 5.36 15.77
CA ALA A 15 -15.95 5.15 16.79
C ALA A 15 -16.35 5.67 18.18
N SER A 16 -17.31 6.61 18.28
CA SER A 16 -17.80 7.09 19.58
C SER A 16 -18.65 6.04 20.33
N ARG A 17 -19.18 5.04 19.60
CA ARG A 17 -20.08 4.01 20.13
C ARG A 17 -19.38 2.68 20.39
N ARG A 18 -18.29 2.39 19.67
CA ARG A 18 -17.56 1.12 19.75
C ARG A 18 -16.15 1.26 19.19
N ARG A 19 -15.30 0.29 19.52
CA ARG A 19 -14.02 0.11 18.82
C ARG A 19 -14.27 -0.33 17.39
N VAL A 20 -13.62 0.32 16.43
CA VAL A 20 -13.80 0.09 14.99
C VAL A 20 -12.45 -0.19 14.36
N LEU A 21 -12.36 -1.31 13.65
CA LEU A 21 -11.34 -1.54 12.63
C LEU A 21 -11.99 -1.29 11.27
N TYR A 22 -11.44 -0.36 10.49
CA TYR A 22 -11.97 0.02 9.18
C TYR A 22 -10.93 -0.20 8.10
N ASP A 23 -11.26 -1.01 7.10
CA ASP A 23 -10.39 -1.33 5.97
C ASP A 23 -11.04 -0.89 4.65
N ARG A 24 -10.35 -0.11 3.83
CA ARG A 24 -10.75 0.18 2.44
C ARG A 24 -9.52 0.58 1.63
N HIS A 25 -9.63 0.48 0.31
CA HIS A 25 -8.67 1.08 -0.63
C HIS A 25 -8.86 2.60 -0.67
N LEU A 26 -8.32 3.29 0.33
CA LEU A 26 -8.46 4.73 0.52
C LEU A 26 -7.08 5.35 0.82
N HIS A 27 -6.65 6.30 -0.01
CA HIS A 27 -5.42 7.06 0.26
C HIS A 27 -5.56 7.84 1.57
N PHE A 28 -4.43 8.08 2.24
CA PHE A 28 -4.37 8.78 3.53
C PHE A 28 -5.27 10.03 3.59
N VAL A 29 -6.10 10.10 4.63
CA VAL A 29 -7.00 11.22 4.92
C VAL A 29 -6.55 11.91 6.20
N ASP A 30 -6.24 13.20 6.13
CA ASP A 30 -5.83 13.96 7.32
C ASP A 30 -7.07 14.46 8.09
N PHE A 31 -7.55 13.67 9.05
CA PHE A 31 -8.73 14.03 9.86
C PHE A 31 -8.53 15.35 10.61
N ALA A 32 -7.28 15.70 10.96
CA ALA A 32 -6.98 16.97 11.60
C ALA A 32 -7.26 18.15 10.67
N GLN A 33 -6.99 18.02 9.36
CA GLN A 33 -7.29 19.08 8.37
C GLN A 33 -8.79 19.21 8.08
N LEU A 34 -9.59 18.19 8.39
CA LEU A 34 -11.03 18.18 8.14
C LEU A 34 -11.85 18.77 9.30
N GLY A 35 -11.21 19.29 10.34
CA GLY A 35 -11.88 19.84 11.52
C GLY A 35 -12.45 18.77 12.46
N SER A 36 -12.12 17.50 12.25
CA SER A 36 -12.44 16.41 13.17
C SER A 36 -11.47 16.42 14.34
N ASN A 37 -11.56 17.43 15.19
CA ASN A 37 -10.69 17.56 16.37
C ASN A 37 -10.96 16.49 17.43
N SER A 38 -12.16 15.88 17.40
CA SER A 38 -12.62 14.92 18.41
C SER A 38 -12.09 13.50 18.21
N LEU A 39 -11.61 13.13 17.02
CA LEU A 39 -11.06 11.81 16.74
C LEU A 39 -9.90 11.88 15.74
N ARG A 40 -8.75 11.35 16.16
CA ARG A 40 -7.61 11.06 15.28
C ARG A 40 -7.50 9.54 15.11
N PRO A 41 -7.90 8.99 13.95
CA PRO A 41 -7.78 7.56 13.70
C PRO A 41 -6.32 7.10 13.79
N VAL A 42 -6.14 5.88 14.30
CA VAL A 42 -4.85 5.20 14.23
C VAL A 42 -4.73 4.57 12.84
N TYR A 43 -3.79 5.06 12.04
CA TYR A 43 -3.52 4.49 10.73
C TYR A 43 -2.53 3.33 10.83
N ILE A 44 -2.90 2.22 10.20
CA ILE A 44 -2.05 1.04 10.00
C ILE A 44 -2.08 0.63 8.52
N ASN A 45 -1.02 -0.01 8.02
CA ASN A 45 -1.01 -0.52 6.65
C ASN A 45 -0.03 -1.70 6.47
N MET A 46 -0.18 -2.47 5.40
CA MET A 46 0.77 -3.52 5.02
C MET A 46 1.28 -3.24 3.62
N LEU A 47 2.59 -3.27 3.44
CA LEU A 47 3.24 -3.16 2.15
C LEU A 47 3.69 -4.50 1.60
N ARG A 48 3.91 -4.53 0.29
CA ARG A 48 4.61 -5.59 -0.43
C ARG A 48 5.67 -4.91 -1.29
N GLU A 49 6.75 -5.61 -1.58
CA GLU A 49 7.78 -5.15 -2.50
C GLU A 49 7.12 -4.69 -3.82
N PRO A 50 7.36 -3.44 -4.28
CA PRO A 50 6.60 -2.84 -5.38
C PRO A 50 6.60 -3.62 -6.70
N LEU A 51 7.71 -4.28 -7.07
CA LEU A 51 7.79 -5.01 -8.34
C LEU A 51 7.01 -6.31 -8.27
N SER A 52 7.17 -7.07 -7.19
CA SER A 52 6.41 -8.29 -6.92
C SER A 52 4.92 -7.98 -6.78
N MET A 53 4.55 -6.82 -6.23
CA MET A 53 3.17 -6.34 -6.18
C MET A 53 2.62 -6.08 -7.60
N GLN A 54 3.38 -5.45 -8.48
CA GLN A 54 2.99 -5.21 -9.88
C GLN A 54 2.82 -6.51 -10.68
N VAL A 55 3.77 -7.44 -10.57
CA VAL A 55 3.65 -8.77 -11.19
C VAL A 55 2.42 -9.51 -10.66
N SER A 56 2.20 -9.47 -9.35
CA SER A 56 1.00 -10.06 -8.75
C SER A 56 -0.30 -9.39 -9.20
N ALA A 57 -0.29 -8.07 -9.40
CA ALA A 57 -1.45 -7.33 -9.89
C ALA A 57 -1.78 -7.72 -11.33
N PHE A 58 -0.78 -7.84 -12.21
CA PHE A 58 -0.96 -8.35 -13.57
C PHE A 58 -1.70 -9.68 -13.57
N TYR A 59 -1.25 -10.64 -12.75
CA TYR A 59 -1.86 -11.95 -12.68
C TYR A 59 -3.26 -11.94 -12.08
N PHE A 60 -3.50 -11.10 -11.07
CA PHE A 60 -4.84 -10.88 -10.53
C PHE A 60 -5.81 -10.37 -11.61
N TRP A 61 -5.39 -9.39 -12.40
CA TRP A 61 -6.20 -8.84 -13.48
C TRP A 61 -6.45 -9.84 -14.60
N ARG A 62 -5.39 -10.55 -15.05
CA ARG A 62 -5.51 -11.62 -16.04
C ARG A 62 -6.51 -12.66 -15.59
N ASP A 63 -6.42 -13.14 -14.35
CA ASP A 63 -7.34 -14.14 -13.83
C ASP A 63 -8.78 -13.63 -13.78
N CYS A 64 -8.99 -12.37 -13.41
CA CYS A 64 -10.32 -11.78 -13.38
C CYS A 64 -10.95 -11.54 -14.77
N ILE A 65 -10.13 -11.29 -15.78
CA ILE A 65 -10.60 -11.07 -17.16
C ILE A 65 -10.78 -12.40 -17.89
N CYS A 66 -9.90 -13.36 -17.66
CA CYS A 66 -9.77 -14.56 -18.49
C CYS A 66 -10.41 -15.80 -17.91
N ARG A 67 -10.60 -15.86 -16.58
CA ARG A 67 -11.21 -17.00 -15.89
C ARG A 67 -12.59 -16.59 -15.37
N THR A 68 -13.53 -17.53 -15.37
CA THR A 68 -14.89 -17.31 -14.89
C THR A 68 -14.92 -16.88 -13.42
N HIS A 69 -15.73 -15.85 -13.15
CA HIS A 69 -16.15 -15.27 -11.87
C HIS A 69 -15.49 -15.85 -10.61
N LYS A 70 -14.29 -15.37 -10.29
CA LYS A 70 -13.78 -15.50 -8.92
C LYS A 70 -14.54 -14.52 -8.01
N PRO A 71 -14.83 -14.87 -6.74
CA PRO A 71 -15.63 -14.04 -5.83
C PRO A 71 -15.01 -12.66 -5.54
N PHE A 72 -13.72 -12.48 -5.81
CA PHE A 72 -12.98 -11.23 -5.63
C PHE A 72 -12.86 -10.37 -6.89
N CYS A 73 -13.30 -10.86 -8.05
CA CYS A 73 -13.34 -10.08 -9.28
C CYS A 73 -14.61 -9.24 -9.30
N ARG A 74 -14.52 -8.00 -9.77
CA ARG A 74 -15.72 -7.16 -9.86
C ARG A 74 -16.67 -7.74 -10.91
N ALA A 75 -17.95 -7.84 -10.57
CA ALA A 75 -18.98 -8.32 -11.50
C ALA A 75 -19.06 -7.49 -12.79
N ALA A 76 -18.68 -6.20 -12.73
CA ALA A 76 -18.62 -5.31 -13.88
C ALA A 76 -17.44 -5.58 -14.83
N TRP A 77 -16.41 -6.32 -14.39
CA TRP A 77 -15.33 -6.76 -15.28
C TRP A 77 -15.88 -7.90 -16.11
N GLN A 78 -16.43 -7.59 -17.28
CA GLN A 78 -16.96 -8.56 -18.22
C GLN A 78 -15.83 -9.54 -18.58
N PRO A 79 -15.84 -10.78 -18.06
CA PRO A 79 -14.78 -11.72 -18.36
C PRO A 79 -14.86 -12.05 -19.85
N SER A 80 -13.74 -11.93 -20.54
CA SER A 80 -13.63 -12.26 -21.95
C SER A 80 -12.41 -13.12 -22.13
N ASN A 81 -12.65 -14.41 -22.36
CA ASN A 81 -11.60 -15.38 -22.67
C ASN A 81 -10.90 -15.08 -24.00
N SER A 82 -11.48 -14.24 -24.86
CA SER A 82 -10.88 -13.74 -26.10
C SER A 82 -10.06 -12.46 -25.91
N SER A 83 -9.95 -11.93 -24.68
CA SER A 83 -9.08 -10.80 -24.40
C SER A 83 -7.63 -11.14 -24.75
N PRO A 84 -6.90 -10.26 -25.47
CA PRO A 84 -5.47 -10.45 -25.74
C PRO A 84 -4.65 -10.66 -24.46
N LEU A 85 -5.11 -10.12 -23.32
CA LEU A 85 -4.46 -10.31 -22.01
C LEU A 85 -4.38 -11.80 -21.62
N CYS A 86 -5.30 -12.63 -22.08
CA CYS A 86 -5.38 -14.04 -21.70
C CYS A 86 -4.27 -14.90 -22.29
N SER A 87 -3.73 -14.49 -23.43
CA SER A 87 -2.60 -15.13 -24.10
C SER A 87 -1.29 -14.35 -23.96
N THR A 88 -1.32 -13.14 -23.41
CA THR A 88 -0.14 -12.29 -23.24
C THR A 88 0.52 -12.54 -21.88
N GLY A 89 1.84 -12.76 -21.90
CA GLY A 89 2.64 -12.90 -20.68
C GLY A 89 2.91 -11.57 -19.98
N VAL A 90 3.37 -11.63 -18.73
CA VAL A 90 3.68 -10.45 -17.92
C VAL A 90 4.68 -9.53 -18.62
N ASP A 91 5.74 -10.09 -19.20
CA ASP A 91 6.80 -9.33 -19.89
C ASP A 91 6.28 -8.58 -21.11
N ALA A 92 5.44 -9.22 -21.92
CA ALA A 92 4.88 -8.61 -23.12
C ALA A 92 3.91 -7.46 -22.77
N VAL A 93 3.15 -7.57 -21.68
CA VAL A 93 2.32 -6.46 -21.19
C VAL A 93 3.17 -5.30 -20.71
N TYR A 94 4.16 -5.55 -19.84
CA TYR A 94 5.04 -4.49 -19.34
C TYR A 94 6.02 -3.96 -20.40
N ALA A 95 6.17 -4.62 -21.54
CA ALA A 95 6.88 -4.08 -22.70
C ALA A 95 6.03 -3.11 -23.54
N SER A 96 4.71 -3.30 -23.57
CA SER A 96 3.81 -2.62 -24.51
C SER A 96 2.94 -1.51 -23.90
N VAL A 97 2.73 -1.51 -22.59
CA VAL A 97 1.90 -0.52 -21.89
C VAL A 97 2.75 0.63 -21.38
N GLU A 98 2.32 1.88 -21.58
CA GLU A 98 2.96 3.07 -21.00
C GLU A 98 1.88 4.09 -20.57
N PRO A 99 1.91 4.63 -19.33
CA PRO A 99 2.80 4.25 -18.22
C PRO A 99 2.43 2.87 -17.65
N GLN A 100 3.38 2.22 -16.98
CA GLN A 100 3.12 0.89 -16.42
C GLN A 100 2.00 0.91 -15.36
N PRO A 101 1.12 -0.10 -15.36
CA PRO A 101 0.03 -0.17 -14.41
C PRO A 101 0.55 -0.23 -12.97
N ALA A 102 -0.15 0.45 -12.07
CA ALA A 102 0.16 0.53 -10.64
C ALA A 102 1.47 1.25 -10.25
N VAL A 103 2.24 1.83 -11.18
CA VAL A 103 3.36 2.72 -10.85
C VAL A 103 2.89 3.90 -10.00
N GLY A 104 3.60 4.18 -8.91
CA GLY A 104 3.29 5.29 -8.00
C GLY A 104 2.12 5.03 -7.07
N THR A 105 1.54 3.82 -7.07
CA THR A 105 0.39 3.48 -6.23
C THR A 105 0.75 3.59 -4.75
N ILE A 106 1.89 3.05 -4.34
CA ILE A 106 2.31 3.08 -2.93
C ILE A 106 2.54 4.53 -2.50
N THR A 107 3.29 5.30 -3.30
CA THR A 107 3.57 6.71 -3.04
C THR A 107 2.29 7.52 -2.91
N ARG A 108 1.34 7.39 -3.86
CA ARG A 108 0.06 8.13 -3.82
C ARG A 108 -0.78 7.72 -2.61
N TYR A 109 -0.79 6.43 -2.25
CA TYR A 109 -1.55 5.91 -1.12
C TYR A 109 -1.13 6.57 0.20
N PHE A 110 0.18 6.61 0.46
CA PHE A 110 0.74 7.23 1.66
C PHE A 110 0.76 8.76 1.59
N CYS A 111 0.94 9.36 0.41
CA CYS A 111 0.87 10.81 0.24
C CYS A 111 -0.52 11.34 0.64
N GLY A 112 -1.57 10.65 0.21
CA GLY A 112 -2.94 10.93 0.62
C GLY A 112 -3.75 11.74 -0.38
N GLN A 113 -4.71 12.50 0.14
CA GLN A 113 -5.71 13.21 -0.65
C GLN A 113 -5.35 14.67 -1.00
N ALA A 114 -4.20 15.17 -0.54
CA ALA A 114 -3.77 16.53 -0.79
C ALA A 114 -3.50 16.78 -2.28
N ALA A 115 -3.61 18.03 -2.73
CA ALA A 115 -3.39 18.39 -4.14
C ALA A 115 -2.02 17.93 -4.66
N VAL A 116 -0.97 18.06 -3.83
CA VAL A 116 0.40 17.59 -4.12
C VAL A 116 0.49 16.08 -4.42
N CYS A 117 -0.50 15.30 -3.99
CA CYS A 117 -0.55 13.84 -4.16
C CYS A 117 -1.31 13.41 -5.43
N LYS A 118 -2.11 14.31 -6.01
CA LYS A 118 -2.91 14.07 -7.22
C LYS A 118 -2.06 14.28 -8.47
N VAL A 119 -0.93 13.59 -8.51
CA VAL A 119 0.06 13.68 -9.58
C VAL A 119 -0.34 12.73 -10.71
N ALA A 120 -0.77 13.29 -11.85
CA ALA A 120 -1.06 12.55 -13.07
C ALA A 120 0.23 12.22 -13.82
N ASP A 121 0.32 11.04 -14.42
CA ASP A 121 1.48 10.67 -15.24
C ASP A 121 1.26 11.06 -16.71
N PRO A 122 2.27 11.61 -17.41
CA PRO A 122 3.60 11.96 -16.90
C PRO A 122 3.58 13.27 -16.08
N ALA A 123 4.28 13.29 -14.94
CA ALA A 123 4.39 14.48 -14.09
C ALA A 123 5.81 15.08 -14.04
N PRO A 124 5.92 16.41 -13.88
CA PRO A 124 7.20 17.07 -13.60
C PRO A 124 7.92 16.42 -12.42
N ALA A 125 9.25 16.29 -12.52
CA ALA A 125 10.06 15.69 -11.47
C ALA A 125 9.86 16.37 -10.10
N ALA A 126 9.66 17.69 -10.08
CA ALA A 126 9.36 18.45 -8.86
C ALA A 126 8.06 17.99 -8.19
N ALA A 127 6.99 17.78 -8.95
CA ALA A 127 5.71 17.30 -8.42
C ALA A 127 5.84 15.87 -7.86
N ARG A 128 6.54 14.97 -8.59
CA ARG A 128 6.82 13.61 -8.11
C ARG A 128 7.63 13.60 -6.81
N ARG A 129 8.65 14.46 -6.69
CA ARG A 129 9.45 14.63 -5.46
C ARG A 129 8.62 15.14 -4.29
N ALA A 130 7.74 16.11 -4.53
CA ALA A 130 6.88 16.66 -3.48
C ALA A 130 5.88 15.61 -2.96
N ALA A 131 5.30 14.80 -3.85
CA ALA A 131 4.44 13.68 -3.47
C ALA A 131 5.19 12.62 -2.66
N LEU A 132 6.40 12.25 -3.08
CA LEU A 132 7.26 11.32 -2.35
C LEU A 132 7.62 11.85 -0.95
N ALA A 133 8.02 13.12 -0.83
CA ALA A 133 8.37 13.73 0.45
C ALA A 133 7.18 13.71 1.42
N ARG A 134 5.97 14.02 0.93
CA ARG A 134 4.75 13.93 1.73
C ARG A 134 4.40 12.50 2.12
N ALA A 135 4.57 11.53 1.21
CA ALA A 135 4.35 10.11 1.49
C ALA A 135 5.28 9.61 2.61
N LEU A 136 6.58 9.92 2.53
CA LEU A 136 7.55 9.54 3.57
C LEU A 136 7.25 10.22 4.91
N HIS A 137 6.87 11.50 4.89
CA HIS A 137 6.43 12.20 6.10
C HIS A 137 5.21 11.52 6.74
N ASN A 138 4.18 11.20 5.95
CA ASN A 138 3.00 10.54 6.47
C ASN A 138 3.31 9.13 6.98
N LEU A 139 4.08 8.34 6.22
CA LEU A 139 4.54 7.01 6.62
C LEU A 139 5.20 7.05 8.01
N ARG A 140 6.08 8.02 8.26
CA ARG A 140 6.81 8.16 9.51
C ARG A 140 5.97 8.70 10.67
N HIS A 141 5.14 9.71 10.41
CA HIS A 141 4.53 10.52 11.47
C HIS A 141 3.02 10.35 11.62
N ARG A 142 2.34 9.74 10.64
CA ARG A 142 0.87 9.60 10.62
C ARG A 142 0.40 8.15 10.70
N TYR A 143 1.26 7.18 10.41
CA TYR A 143 0.98 5.76 10.58
C TYR A 143 1.62 5.23 11.86
N LEU A 144 0.79 4.64 12.72
CA LEU A 144 1.29 3.95 13.91
C LEU A 144 2.09 2.72 13.51
N TRP A 145 1.63 1.95 12.54
CA TRP A 145 2.24 0.70 12.09
C TRP A 145 2.20 0.57 10.57
N VAL A 146 3.32 0.19 9.97
CA VAL A 146 3.36 -0.28 8.58
C VAL A 146 4.24 -1.52 8.51
N GLY A 147 3.61 -2.66 8.21
CA GLY A 147 4.31 -3.94 8.00
C GLY A 147 4.76 -4.13 6.56
N VAL A 148 5.53 -5.19 6.32
CA VAL A 148 5.85 -5.70 4.99
C VAL A 148 5.52 -7.19 4.87
N LEU A 149 5.00 -7.60 3.72
CA LEU A 149 4.54 -8.96 3.47
C LEU A 149 5.72 -9.96 3.47
N GLU A 150 6.88 -9.53 2.99
CA GLU A 150 8.11 -10.31 2.92
C GLU A 150 8.65 -10.68 4.31
N ARG A 151 8.24 -9.94 5.34
CA ARG A 151 8.51 -10.24 6.77
C ARG A 151 7.19 -10.28 7.54
N LEU A 152 6.22 -11.07 7.04
CA LEU A 152 4.86 -11.09 7.60
C LEU A 152 4.84 -11.47 9.08
N ALA A 153 5.63 -12.45 9.51
CA ALA A 153 5.69 -12.86 10.92
C ALA A 153 6.14 -11.71 11.83
N ASP A 154 7.26 -11.07 11.52
CA ASP A 154 7.78 -9.93 12.28
C ASP A 154 6.80 -8.74 12.26
N SER A 155 6.20 -8.49 11.09
CA SER A 155 5.22 -7.43 10.91
C SER A 155 4.00 -7.64 11.81
N LEU A 156 3.42 -8.85 11.80
CA LEU A 156 2.28 -9.20 12.63
C LEU A 156 2.64 -9.21 14.12
N GLN A 157 3.83 -9.68 14.49
CA GLN A 157 4.31 -9.62 15.88
C GLN A 157 4.39 -8.17 16.37
N LEU A 158 4.95 -7.26 15.57
CA LEU A 158 4.98 -5.84 15.95
C LEU A 158 3.56 -5.26 16.04
N LEU A 159 2.63 -5.68 15.17
CA LEU A 159 1.24 -5.23 15.21
C LEU A 159 0.54 -5.66 16.51
N THR A 160 0.75 -6.89 16.98
CA THR A 160 0.14 -7.36 18.23
C THR A 160 0.66 -6.59 19.45
N LEU A 161 1.94 -6.19 19.43
CA LEU A 161 2.55 -5.37 20.48
C LEU A 161 2.08 -3.91 20.46
N GLN A 162 1.92 -3.32 19.27
CA GLN A 162 1.52 -1.91 19.13
C GLN A 162 0.02 -1.68 19.28
N LEU A 163 -0.80 -2.68 18.95
CA LEU A 163 -2.27 -2.61 19.01
C LEU A 163 -2.88 -3.85 19.69
N PRO A 164 -2.51 -4.16 20.94
CA PRO A 164 -2.95 -5.37 21.63
C PRO A 164 -4.46 -5.43 21.84
N SER A 165 -5.12 -4.27 21.91
CA SER A 165 -6.58 -4.18 22.08
C SER A 165 -7.37 -4.73 20.89
N PHE A 166 -6.76 -4.79 19.70
CA PHE A 166 -7.33 -5.37 18.48
C PHE A 166 -6.68 -6.70 18.12
N PHE A 167 -5.35 -6.82 18.29
CA PHE A 167 -4.57 -7.92 17.73
C PHE A 167 -3.82 -8.75 18.78
N GLY A 168 -4.00 -8.49 20.08
CA GLY A 168 -3.27 -9.20 21.14
C GLY A 168 -3.53 -10.71 21.20
N GLY A 169 -4.68 -11.17 20.72
CA GLY A 169 -5.03 -12.59 20.61
C GLY A 169 -4.65 -13.24 19.26
N LEU A 170 -3.92 -12.54 18.39
CA LEU A 170 -3.54 -13.08 17.09
C LEU A 170 -2.46 -14.14 17.24
N ASP A 171 -2.74 -15.37 16.79
CA ASP A 171 -1.70 -16.37 16.57
C ASP A 171 -0.85 -15.98 15.34
N VAL A 172 0.27 -15.33 15.60
CA VAL A 172 1.22 -14.87 14.57
C VAL A 172 1.76 -16.03 13.74
N ALA A 173 2.00 -17.19 14.35
CA ALA A 173 2.57 -18.34 13.66
C ALA A 173 1.56 -18.94 12.68
N ALA A 174 0.31 -19.11 13.10
CA ALA A 174 -0.76 -19.54 12.21
C ALA A 174 -1.05 -18.48 11.12
N ALA A 175 -1.18 -17.22 11.51
CA ALA A 175 -1.53 -16.13 10.58
C ALA A 175 -0.46 -15.90 9.51
N SER A 176 0.82 -16.00 9.85
CA SER A 176 1.92 -15.83 8.89
C SER A 176 2.05 -16.97 7.89
N ARG A 177 1.52 -18.17 8.21
CA ARG A 177 1.46 -19.31 7.29
C ARG A 177 0.16 -19.40 6.51
N ALA A 178 -0.86 -18.64 6.91
CA ALA A 178 -2.17 -18.67 6.28
C ALA A 178 -2.09 -18.13 4.84
N HIS A 179 -2.02 -19.06 3.87
CA HIS A 179 -2.17 -18.72 2.47
C HIS A 179 -3.66 -18.60 2.16
N VAL A 180 -4.23 -17.41 2.41
CA VAL A 180 -5.66 -17.13 2.20
C VAL A 180 -6.06 -17.27 0.72
N ARG A 181 -5.08 -17.28 -0.20
CA ARG A 181 -5.26 -17.49 -1.65
C ARG A 181 -4.10 -18.33 -2.19
N PRO A 182 -4.11 -19.65 -1.99
CA PRO A 182 -3.09 -20.50 -2.57
C PRO A 182 -3.25 -20.44 -4.08
N VAL A 183 -2.15 -20.16 -4.75
CA VAL A 183 -2.08 -20.09 -6.20
C VAL A 183 -0.97 -21.03 -6.64
N ASP A 184 -1.24 -21.83 -7.67
CA ASP A 184 -0.23 -22.70 -8.27
C ASP A 184 0.86 -21.84 -8.89
N SER A 185 2.05 -21.81 -8.29
CA SER A 185 3.16 -20.95 -8.72
C SER A 185 3.57 -21.19 -10.17
N SER A 186 3.33 -22.40 -10.72
CA SER A 186 3.58 -22.70 -12.13
C SER A 186 2.68 -21.90 -13.09
N ALA A 187 1.49 -21.49 -12.63
CA ALA A 187 0.57 -20.65 -13.40
C ALA A 187 0.92 -19.15 -13.37
N TYR A 188 1.92 -18.76 -12.58
CA TYR A 188 2.34 -17.37 -12.36
C TYR A 188 3.87 -17.24 -12.48
N PRO A 189 4.43 -17.46 -13.67
CA PRO A 189 5.88 -17.33 -13.86
C PRO A 189 6.38 -15.94 -13.45
N PRO A 190 7.60 -15.83 -12.89
CA PRO A 190 8.18 -14.53 -12.59
C PRO A 190 8.41 -13.73 -13.88
N ALA A 191 8.45 -12.40 -13.75
CA ALA A 191 8.85 -11.54 -14.85
C ALA A 191 10.37 -11.63 -15.09
N GLN A 192 10.79 -11.41 -16.34
CA GLN A 192 12.19 -11.44 -16.73
C GLN A 192 12.99 -10.27 -16.12
N PRO A 193 14.32 -10.43 -15.96
CA PRO A 193 15.18 -9.39 -15.39
C PRO A 193 15.08 -8.03 -16.10
N GLU A 194 14.89 -8.01 -17.42
CA GLU A 194 14.73 -6.79 -18.21
C GLU A 194 13.45 -6.05 -17.84
N THR A 195 12.34 -6.78 -17.72
CA THR A 195 11.05 -6.27 -17.27
C THR A 195 11.15 -5.72 -15.85
N LEU A 196 11.75 -6.49 -14.93
CA LEU A 196 11.95 -6.05 -13.56
C LEU A 196 12.82 -4.79 -13.48
N SER A 197 13.87 -4.69 -14.31
CA SER A 197 14.74 -3.52 -14.38
C SER A 197 14.00 -2.28 -14.88
N LYS A 198 13.09 -2.44 -15.85
CA LYS A 198 12.20 -1.38 -16.31
C LYS A 198 11.25 -0.93 -15.20
N LEU A 199 10.54 -1.86 -14.59
CA LEU A 199 9.62 -1.58 -13.49
C LEU A 199 10.32 -0.89 -12.31
N ALA A 200 11.56 -1.29 -12.00
CA ALA A 200 12.36 -0.68 -10.94
C ALA A 200 12.65 0.80 -11.20
N ARG A 201 13.02 1.15 -12.44
CA ARG A 201 13.29 2.55 -12.81
C ARG A 201 12.05 3.41 -12.68
N GLU A 202 10.92 2.91 -13.15
CA GLU A 202 9.66 3.66 -13.14
C GLU A 202 9.02 3.73 -11.75
N SER A 203 9.19 2.69 -10.95
CA SER A 203 8.68 2.57 -9.58
C SER A 203 9.66 3.09 -8.52
N ALA A 204 10.64 3.90 -8.88
CA ALA A 204 11.71 4.35 -7.98
C ALA A 204 11.19 5.02 -6.70
N ASN A 205 10.08 5.78 -6.79
CA ASN A 205 9.45 6.40 -5.63
C ASN A 205 8.78 5.36 -4.72
N ASP A 206 8.05 4.40 -5.29
CA ASP A 206 7.40 3.34 -4.53
C ASP A 206 8.44 2.44 -3.84
N LEU A 207 9.55 2.15 -4.52
CA LEU A 207 10.71 1.44 -3.93
C LEU A 207 11.32 2.23 -2.78
N THR A 208 11.42 3.56 -2.89
CA THR A 208 11.89 4.42 -1.80
C THR A 208 10.97 4.34 -0.58
N VAL A 209 9.65 4.42 -0.77
CA VAL A 209 8.67 4.29 0.32
C VAL A 209 8.76 2.90 0.97
N TYR A 210 8.83 1.83 0.16
CA TYR A 210 8.96 0.46 0.65
C TYR A 210 10.23 0.26 1.49
N ARG A 211 11.40 0.70 1.01
CA ARG A 211 12.65 0.62 1.78
C ARG A 211 12.57 1.39 3.09
N HIS A 212 11.92 2.55 3.10
CA HIS A 212 11.74 3.31 4.35
C HIS A 212 10.80 2.59 5.33
N ALA A 213 9.75 1.93 4.84
CA ALA A 213 8.89 1.10 5.68
C ALA A 213 9.64 -0.09 6.29
N LEU A 214 10.50 -0.76 5.51
CA LEU A 214 11.40 -1.81 6.01
C LEU A 214 12.31 -1.30 7.13
N GLN A 215 12.98 -0.15 6.91
CA GLN A 215 13.83 0.47 7.92
C GLN A 215 13.06 0.81 9.20
N LEU A 216 11.83 1.33 9.07
CA LEU A 216 10.98 1.63 10.22
C LEU A 216 10.56 0.36 10.97
N LEU A 217 10.23 -0.72 10.26
CA LEU A 217 9.93 -2.02 10.86
C LEU A 217 11.13 -2.54 11.66
N GLU A 218 12.31 -2.58 11.06
CA GLU A 218 13.56 -3.01 11.69
C GLU A 218 13.91 -2.16 12.92
N CYS A 219 13.87 -0.85 12.76
CA CYS A 219 14.09 0.12 13.83
C CYS A 219 13.18 -0.12 15.03
N ARG A 220 11.89 -0.39 14.79
CA ARG A 220 10.90 -0.65 15.85
C ARG A 220 11.10 -1.99 16.54
N LEU A 221 11.46 -3.04 15.79
CA LEU A 221 11.78 -4.35 16.37
C LEU A 221 13.04 -4.28 17.25
N LEU A 222 14.03 -3.47 16.85
CA LEU A 222 15.29 -3.29 17.57
C LEU A 222 15.25 -2.18 18.64
N HIS A 223 14.10 -1.54 18.86
CA HIS A 223 13.94 -0.41 19.80
C HIS A 223 14.93 0.74 19.56
N CYS A 224 15.30 1.00 18.30
CA CYS A 224 16.25 2.06 17.99
C CYS A 224 15.66 3.43 18.37
N ALA A 225 16.49 4.30 18.95
CA ALA A 225 16.14 5.71 19.07
C ALA A 225 15.96 6.29 17.67
N SER A 226 14.79 6.86 17.37
CA SER A 226 14.55 7.52 16.09
C SER A 226 15.50 8.71 15.95
N SER A 227 16.62 8.53 15.24
CA SER A 227 17.53 9.62 14.88
C SER A 227 16.85 10.48 13.81
N ALA A 228 15.94 11.35 14.23
CA ALA A 228 15.43 12.44 13.41
C ALA A 228 15.16 13.65 14.30
N ASP A 229 16.26 14.28 14.71
CA ASP A 229 16.32 15.73 14.92
C ASP A 229 17.75 16.20 14.63
N GLY A 230 18.05 16.30 13.33
CA GLY A 230 19.15 17.12 12.82
C GLY A 230 18.64 18.54 12.56
N GLY A 231 18.09 19.19 13.59
CA GLY A 231 17.47 20.51 13.52
C GLY A 231 18.01 21.41 14.64
N ALA A 232 19.02 22.21 14.28
CA ALA A 232 19.42 23.48 14.89
C ALA A 232 19.06 23.71 16.38
N SER A 233 19.99 23.38 17.28
CA SER A 233 20.11 24.11 18.54
C SER A 233 20.90 25.39 18.28
N GLY A 234 20.21 26.49 18.02
CA GLY A 234 20.77 27.81 18.20
C GLY A 234 20.95 28.11 19.69
N ARG A 235 22.19 28.39 20.09
CA ARG A 235 22.56 29.42 21.06
C ARG A 235 23.85 30.04 20.60
#